data_AF-A0A0D1YZT2-F1
#
_entry.id   AF-A0A0D1YZT2-F1
#
_cell.length_a   1.000
_cell.length_b   1.000
_cell.length_c   1.000
_cell.angle_alpha   90.00
_cell.angle_beta   90.00
_cell.angle_gamma   90.00
#
_symmetry.space_group_name_H-M   'P 1'
#
loop_
_entity.id
_entity.type
_entity.pdbx_description
1 polymer ?
#
loop_
_entity_poly.entity_id
_entity_poly.type
_entity_poly.pdbx_seq_one_letter_code
_entity_poly.pdbx_strand_id
1 'polypeptide(L)'
;MEILINAMDPREVEPWQPPESTSSPSHLQGRGHFSLLGYVRRKPSRADAEPTLSKSCTDKLAVKQFTSVVAFPADCFVQRTDNAYLKNLITYSDQYDQVGFERALGPRGRLANISGDGHFFGIEELPQGSPRFLFEKPTNIVGTASPQKSKAANTSTMWVASPNPSGNAVHEVLVNGVKQGYKQWDHRQSKASVVSRRHLIHLARSICTDMSGGDTSDLSLGYRLNEIAATISGVFNQDQYSKMKASHLRYEAIELKARVKRSLGSWQQNSGDSEWPCD
;
A
#
# COMPACT_ATOMS: atom_id res chain seq x y z
N MET A 1 -7.43 -4.23 11.59
CA MET A 1 -8.13 -5.12 12.55
C MET A 1 -7.25 -5.33 13.75
N GLU A 2 -5.96 -5.68 13.55
CA GLU A 2 -4.96 -5.73 14.63
C GLU A 2 -4.97 -4.52 15.57
N ILE A 3 -5.15 -3.33 15.01
CA ILE A 3 -5.06 -2.04 15.69
C ILE A 3 -6.44 -1.48 16.11
N LEU A 4 -7.52 -2.22 15.89
CA LEU A 4 -8.89 -1.74 16.09
C LEU A 4 -9.70 -2.64 17.04
N ILE A 5 -9.07 -3.63 17.68
CA ILE A 5 -9.79 -4.63 18.47
C ILE A 5 -10.40 -4.03 19.74
N ASN A 6 -9.72 -3.05 20.36
CA ASN A 6 -10.23 -2.34 21.54
C ASN A 6 -11.38 -1.37 21.23
N ALA A 7 -11.66 -1.10 19.96
CA ALA A 7 -12.78 -0.25 19.53
C ALA A 7 -14.08 -1.06 19.32
N MET A 8 -14.07 -2.37 19.56
CA MET A 8 -15.26 -3.23 19.46
C MET A 8 -15.96 -3.37 20.81
N ASP A 9 -17.29 -3.48 20.80
CA ASP A 9 -18.08 -3.70 22.01
C ASP A 9 -17.63 -5.03 22.66
N PRO A 10 -17.30 -5.09 23.96
CA PRO A 10 -16.87 -6.30 24.65
C PRO A 10 -17.78 -7.53 24.43
N ARG A 11 -19.08 -7.33 24.16
CA ARG A 11 -20.05 -8.39 23.86
C ARG A 11 -19.91 -8.97 22.45
N GLU A 12 -19.25 -8.25 21.55
CA GLU A 12 -18.87 -8.72 20.21
C GLU A 12 -17.48 -9.40 20.21
N VAL A 13 -16.81 -9.51 21.37
CA VAL A 13 -15.42 -10.02 21.52
C VAL A 13 -15.35 -11.51 21.91
N GLU A 14 -16.47 -12.25 21.84
CA GLU A 14 -16.48 -13.72 21.98
C GLU A 14 -15.51 -14.40 21.00
N PRO A 15 -14.42 -15.03 21.48
CA PRO A 15 -13.41 -15.61 20.59
C PRO A 15 -14.02 -16.68 19.68
N TRP A 16 -14.05 -16.41 18.38
CA TRP A 16 -14.44 -17.43 17.40
C TRP A 16 -13.56 -18.66 17.58
N GLN A 17 -14.18 -19.84 17.69
CA GLN A 17 -13.42 -21.08 17.68
C GLN A 17 -12.66 -21.15 16.34
N PRO A 18 -11.34 -21.43 16.36
CA PRO A 18 -10.60 -21.61 15.14
C PRO A 18 -11.25 -22.74 14.33
N PRO A 19 -11.36 -22.63 12.99
CA PRO A 19 -11.99 -23.68 12.20
C PRO A 19 -11.27 -25.01 12.45
N GLU A 20 -11.99 -26.03 12.93
CA GLU A 20 -11.43 -27.36 13.22
C GLU A 20 -10.87 -28.06 11.95
N SER A 21 -11.12 -27.50 10.75
CA SER A 21 -10.80 -28.12 9.46
C SER A 21 -9.96 -27.26 8.49
N THR A 22 -9.44 -26.10 8.89
CA THR A 22 -8.43 -25.42 8.05
C THR A 22 -7.03 -25.69 8.60
N SER A 23 -6.35 -26.67 8.01
CA SER A 23 -4.92 -26.94 8.17
C SER A 23 -4.01 -25.79 7.72
N SER A 24 -4.54 -24.59 7.44
CA SER A 24 -3.74 -23.37 7.31
C SER A 24 -4.52 -22.10 7.71
N PRO A 25 -3.98 -21.27 8.64
CA PRO A 25 -4.43 -19.90 8.94
C PRO A 25 -4.33 -18.91 7.76
N SER A 26 -4.17 -19.41 6.53
CA SER A 26 -3.76 -18.65 5.35
C SER A 26 -4.90 -17.84 4.72
N HIS A 27 -6.14 -18.06 5.15
CA HIS A 27 -7.34 -17.55 4.48
C HIS A 27 -8.15 -16.52 5.27
N LEU A 28 -7.60 -15.84 6.27
CA LEU A 28 -8.35 -14.86 7.07
C LEU A 28 -8.89 -13.69 6.22
N GLN A 29 -10.21 -13.61 6.12
CA GLN A 29 -10.94 -12.56 5.41
C GLN A 29 -11.52 -11.55 6.40
N GLY A 30 -11.26 -10.27 6.15
CA GLY A 30 -11.97 -9.19 6.76
C GLY A 30 -11.99 -9.22 8.29
N ARG A 31 -13.22 -9.21 8.83
CA ARG A 31 -13.52 -9.20 10.27
C ARG A 31 -13.69 -10.58 10.90
N GLY A 32 -13.70 -11.66 10.11
CA GLY A 32 -13.83 -13.02 10.64
C GLY A 32 -12.66 -13.39 11.54
N HIS A 33 -12.93 -14.22 12.56
CA HIS A 33 -11.92 -14.73 13.50
C HIS A 33 -11.06 -13.60 14.11
N PHE A 34 -11.69 -12.58 14.68
CA PHE A 34 -10.97 -11.41 15.23
C PHE A 34 -10.04 -11.77 16.40
N SER A 35 -10.32 -12.88 17.10
CA SER A 35 -9.47 -13.47 18.15
C SER A 35 -8.10 -13.90 17.63
N LEU A 36 -7.97 -14.20 16.33
CA LEU A 36 -6.70 -14.55 15.71
C LEU A 36 -5.89 -13.27 15.39
N LEU A 37 -5.07 -12.88 16.36
CA LEU A 37 -4.21 -11.71 16.31
C LEU A 37 -2.83 -12.01 15.71
N GLY A 38 -2.22 -11.03 15.06
CA GLY A 38 -0.90 -11.11 14.43
C GLY A 38 -0.88 -11.67 13.00
N TYR A 39 -2.00 -12.16 12.48
CA TYR A 39 -2.07 -12.81 11.16
C TYR A 39 -2.34 -11.83 10.01
N VAL A 40 -1.88 -12.18 8.80
CA VAL A 40 -2.22 -11.44 7.57
C VAL A 40 -3.71 -11.56 7.26
N ARG A 41 -4.34 -10.45 6.89
CA ARG A 41 -5.78 -10.37 6.59
C ARG A 41 -6.04 -9.86 5.18
N ARG A 42 -7.12 -10.36 4.57
CA ARG A 42 -7.57 -9.97 3.23
C ARG A 42 -8.79 -9.04 3.28
N LYS A 43 -8.96 -8.24 2.23
CA LYS A 43 -10.16 -7.44 1.95
C LYS A 43 -11.11 -8.22 1.03
N PRO A 44 -12.41 -7.86 0.94
CA PRO A 44 -13.12 -6.86 1.73
C PRO A 44 -13.36 -7.30 3.18
N SER A 45 -13.83 -6.37 4.02
CA SER A 45 -14.14 -6.69 5.42
C SER A 45 -15.48 -7.39 5.61
N ARG A 46 -16.41 -7.23 4.66
CA ARG A 46 -17.75 -7.79 4.75
C ARG A 46 -17.75 -9.22 4.19
N ALA A 47 -18.47 -10.12 4.85
CA ALA A 47 -18.57 -11.52 4.46
C ALA A 47 -19.43 -11.72 3.20
N ASP A 48 -20.32 -10.79 2.88
CA ASP A 48 -21.23 -10.83 1.73
C ASP A 48 -20.59 -10.38 0.40
N ALA A 49 -19.36 -9.89 0.44
CA ALA A 49 -18.69 -9.33 -0.73
C ALA A 49 -17.66 -10.33 -1.29
N GLU A 50 -17.54 -10.36 -2.62
CA GLU A 50 -16.61 -11.23 -3.33
C GLU A 50 -15.19 -11.11 -2.74
N PRO A 51 -14.55 -12.25 -2.42
CA PRO A 51 -13.27 -12.24 -1.74
C PRO A 51 -12.15 -11.76 -2.67
N THR A 52 -11.25 -10.94 -2.14
CA THR A 52 -10.06 -10.50 -2.88
C THR A 52 -8.79 -10.99 -2.22
N LEU A 53 -7.69 -11.06 -2.98
CA LEU A 53 -6.36 -11.36 -2.44
C LEU A 53 -5.68 -10.13 -1.81
N SER A 54 -6.29 -8.94 -1.95
CA SER A 54 -5.75 -7.69 -1.43
C SER A 54 -5.58 -7.74 0.08
N LYS A 55 -4.37 -7.46 0.55
CA LYS A 55 -4.07 -7.44 1.99
C LYS A 55 -4.60 -6.19 2.67
N SER A 56 -4.75 -6.28 4.00
CA SER A 56 -5.13 -5.15 4.84
C SER A 56 -4.11 -4.01 4.73
N CYS A 57 -4.52 -2.79 5.07
CA CYS A 57 -3.60 -1.64 5.05
C CYS A 57 -2.48 -1.82 6.10
N THR A 58 -2.79 -2.41 7.25
CA THR A 58 -1.81 -2.74 8.30
C THR A 58 -0.74 -3.71 7.79
N ASP A 59 -1.11 -4.75 7.03
CA ASP A 59 -0.16 -5.71 6.46
C ASP A 59 0.70 -5.07 5.36
N LYS A 60 0.11 -4.20 4.55
CA LYS A 60 0.86 -3.45 3.53
C LYS A 60 1.87 -2.50 4.18
N LEU A 61 1.48 -1.83 5.28
CA LEU A 61 2.37 -0.95 6.04
C LEU A 61 3.50 -1.73 6.75
N ALA A 62 3.20 -2.90 7.35
CA ALA A 62 4.24 -3.75 7.94
C ALA A 62 5.31 -4.16 6.91
N VAL A 63 4.91 -4.49 5.67
CA VAL A 63 5.88 -4.76 4.59
C VAL A 63 6.69 -3.50 4.23
N LYS A 64 6.10 -2.31 4.32
CA LYS A 64 6.75 -1.03 3.97
C LYS A 64 7.86 -0.64 4.96
N GLN A 65 7.84 -1.14 6.19
CA GLN A 65 8.96 -1.00 7.14
C GLN A 65 10.26 -1.63 6.60
N PHE A 66 10.16 -2.61 5.71
CA PHE A 66 11.32 -3.29 5.13
C PHE A 66 11.60 -2.81 3.71
N THR A 67 10.54 -2.57 2.91
CA THR A 67 10.69 -2.29 1.48
C THR A 67 10.70 -0.81 1.10
N SER A 68 10.55 0.12 2.05
CA SER A 68 10.39 1.56 1.85
C SER A 68 9.10 1.96 1.08
N VAL A 69 8.79 3.26 1.01
CA VAL A 69 7.66 3.76 0.20
C VAL A 69 7.93 3.65 -1.30
N VAL A 70 9.20 3.76 -1.71
CA VAL A 70 9.64 3.66 -3.10
C VAL A 70 9.48 2.22 -3.57
N ALA A 71 8.55 2.01 -4.51
CA ALA A 71 8.24 0.70 -5.07
C ALA A 71 8.25 0.77 -6.59
N PHE A 72 8.28 -0.41 -7.22
CA PHE A 72 8.18 -0.55 -8.67
C PHE A 72 7.03 0.29 -9.26
N PRO A 73 7.28 1.09 -10.31
CA PRO A 73 8.53 1.18 -11.08
C PRO A 73 9.57 2.19 -10.58
N ALA A 74 9.24 3.04 -9.60
CA ALA A 74 10.10 4.13 -9.14
C ALA A 74 11.44 3.63 -8.55
N ASP A 75 11.46 2.42 -7.99
CA ASP A 75 12.69 1.83 -7.44
C ASP A 75 13.71 1.38 -8.49
N CYS A 76 13.40 1.48 -9.79
CA CYS A 76 14.40 1.37 -10.86
C CYS A 76 15.18 2.69 -11.08
N PHE A 77 14.63 3.83 -10.63
CA PHE A 77 15.20 5.16 -10.88
C PHE A 77 15.76 5.82 -9.61
N VAL A 78 15.17 5.49 -8.46
CA VAL A 78 15.50 6.13 -7.19
C VAL A 78 16.16 5.11 -6.27
N GLN A 79 17.42 5.36 -5.93
CA GLN A 79 18.13 4.59 -4.91
C GLN A 79 17.40 4.73 -3.57
N ARG A 80 17.19 3.60 -2.88
CA ARG A 80 16.62 3.62 -1.53
C ARG A 80 17.69 4.09 -0.55
N THR A 81 17.37 5.15 0.18
CA THR A 81 18.11 5.66 1.33
C THR A 81 17.18 5.64 2.54
N ASP A 82 17.68 5.99 3.72
CA ASP A 82 16.85 6.09 4.94
C ASP A 82 15.64 7.03 4.76
N ASN A 83 15.77 8.03 3.88
CA ASN A 83 14.69 8.98 3.55
C ASN A 83 13.53 8.36 2.74
N ALA A 84 13.70 7.14 2.22
CA ALA A 84 12.65 6.41 1.52
C ALA A 84 11.67 5.70 2.49
N TYR A 85 11.95 5.69 3.78
CA TYR A 85 11.11 5.03 4.79
C TYR A 85 10.22 6.06 5.49
N LEU A 86 9.01 5.64 5.85
CA LEU A 86 8.16 6.49 6.69
C LEU A 86 8.78 6.54 8.08
N LYS A 87 8.92 7.74 8.64
CA LYS A 87 9.44 7.93 9.99
C LYS A 87 8.36 7.65 11.04
N ASN A 88 7.19 8.25 10.87
CA ASN A 88 6.12 8.23 11.85
C ASN A 88 4.79 7.80 11.24
N LEU A 89 3.98 7.09 12.03
CA LEU A 89 2.57 6.85 11.80
C LEU A 89 1.79 7.59 12.89
N ILE A 90 1.02 8.59 12.47
CA ILE A 90 0.26 9.46 13.37
C ILE A 90 -1.17 8.93 13.49
N THR A 91 -1.69 8.85 14.71
CA THR A 91 -3.07 8.44 14.99
C THR A 91 -3.69 9.30 16.08
N TYR A 92 -5.02 9.39 16.09
CA TYR A 92 -5.72 10.08 17.16
C TYR A 92 -5.67 9.29 18.46
N SER A 93 -5.66 9.99 19.60
CA SER A 93 -5.61 9.38 20.94
C SER A 93 -6.72 8.34 21.19
N ASP A 94 -7.93 8.61 20.72
CA ASP A 94 -9.07 7.69 20.86
C ASP A 94 -9.01 6.46 19.92
N GLN A 95 -8.04 6.41 19.01
CA GLN A 95 -7.77 5.29 18.10
C GLN A 95 -6.45 4.60 18.41
N TYR A 96 -5.69 5.10 19.39
CA TYR A 96 -4.41 4.54 19.77
C TYR A 96 -4.60 3.30 20.66
N ASP A 97 -4.06 2.17 20.21
CA ASP A 97 -3.97 0.93 20.98
C ASP A 97 -2.51 0.46 21.00
N GLN A 98 -1.80 0.77 22.08
CA GLN A 98 -0.37 0.46 22.22
C GLN A 98 -0.07 -1.01 21.92
N VAL A 99 -0.89 -1.94 22.44
CA VAL A 99 -0.66 -3.38 22.28
C VAL A 99 -0.91 -3.80 20.83
N GLY A 100 -1.98 -3.31 20.21
CA GLY A 100 -2.30 -3.58 18.81
C GLY A 100 -1.28 -3.01 17.83
N PHE A 101 -0.80 -1.78 18.06
CA PHE A 101 0.26 -1.16 17.27
C PHE A 101 1.58 -1.92 17.41
N GLU A 102 2.01 -2.24 18.64
CA GLU A 102 3.25 -2.99 18.88
C GLU A 102 3.21 -4.38 18.22
N ARG A 103 2.10 -5.11 18.37
CA ARG A 103 1.94 -6.42 17.73
C ARG A 103 1.98 -6.32 16.21
N ALA A 104 1.34 -5.31 15.63
CA ALA A 104 1.14 -5.21 14.19
C ALA A 104 2.33 -4.61 13.43
N LEU A 105 2.96 -3.59 14.03
CA LEU A 105 3.93 -2.70 13.40
C LEU A 105 5.21 -2.52 14.23
N GLY A 106 5.25 -2.96 15.49
CA GLY A 106 6.40 -2.80 16.37
C GLY A 106 7.49 -3.87 16.20
N PRO A 107 8.71 -3.59 16.68
CA PRO A 107 9.87 -4.47 16.51
C PRO A 107 9.77 -5.77 17.30
N ARG A 108 8.96 -5.82 18.37
CA ARG A 108 8.70 -7.03 19.16
C ARG A 108 7.40 -7.74 18.73
N GLY A 109 6.76 -7.24 17.67
CA GLY A 109 5.51 -7.78 17.15
C GLY A 109 5.72 -8.98 16.22
N ARG A 110 4.78 -9.14 15.29
CA ARG A 110 4.71 -10.26 14.33
C ARG A 110 5.88 -10.39 13.33
N LEU A 111 6.82 -9.45 13.34
CA LEU A 111 8.03 -9.46 12.50
C LEU A 111 9.32 -9.44 13.34
N ALA A 112 9.24 -9.77 14.63
CA ALA A 112 10.37 -9.69 15.55
C ALA A 112 11.58 -10.53 15.12
N ASN A 113 11.34 -11.70 14.51
CA ASN A 113 12.36 -12.62 14.02
C ASN A 113 13.21 -12.07 12.86
N ILE A 114 12.79 -10.98 12.22
CA ILE A 114 13.57 -10.27 11.20
C ILE A 114 13.73 -8.77 11.51
N SER A 115 13.53 -8.37 12.78
CA SER A 115 13.52 -6.96 13.17
C SER A 115 14.80 -6.19 12.82
N GLY A 116 15.96 -6.85 12.76
CA GLY A 116 17.21 -6.22 12.35
C GLY A 116 17.26 -5.71 10.91
N ASP A 117 16.34 -6.18 10.05
CA ASP A 117 16.26 -5.77 8.64
C ASP A 117 15.23 -4.65 8.38
N GLY A 118 14.53 -4.18 9.42
CA GLY A 118 13.38 -3.29 9.29
C GLY A 118 13.65 -1.87 9.78
N HIS A 119 13.08 -0.89 9.07
CA HIS A 119 12.93 0.50 9.51
C HIS A 119 11.53 0.67 10.09
N PHE A 120 11.42 0.52 11.41
CA PHE A 120 10.14 0.57 12.12
C PHE A 120 9.66 2.01 12.27
N PHE A 121 8.34 2.21 12.14
CA PHE A 121 7.72 3.52 12.33
C PHE A 121 7.75 3.90 13.82
N GLY A 122 8.00 5.17 14.12
CA GLY A 122 7.50 5.78 15.34
C GLY A 122 5.97 5.83 15.30
N ILE A 123 5.30 5.47 16.39
CA ILE A 123 3.86 5.67 16.51
C ILE A 123 3.63 6.91 17.34
N GLU A 124 3.03 7.93 16.74
CA GLU A 124 2.77 9.22 17.39
C GLU A 124 1.27 9.38 17.63
N GLU A 125 0.92 9.59 18.88
CA GLU A 125 -0.43 9.87 19.31
C GLU A 125 -0.68 11.39 19.28
N LEU A 126 -1.72 11.81 18.57
CA LEU A 126 -2.16 13.20 18.62
C LEU A 126 -2.76 13.52 19.99
N PRO A 127 -2.47 14.71 20.57
CA PRO A 127 -3.04 15.11 21.85
C PRO A 127 -4.57 15.01 21.87
N GLN A 128 -5.12 14.68 23.04
CA GLN A 128 -6.57 14.67 23.24
C GLN A 128 -7.16 16.04 22.88
N GLY A 129 -8.27 16.03 22.13
CA GLY A 129 -8.90 17.27 21.65
C GLY A 129 -8.28 17.86 20.38
N SER A 130 -7.33 17.17 19.74
CA SER A 130 -6.81 17.58 18.43
C SER A 130 -7.93 17.82 17.41
N PRO A 131 -7.85 18.87 16.57
CA PRO A 131 -8.86 19.16 15.57
C PRO A 131 -9.10 17.97 14.65
N ARG A 132 -10.37 17.63 14.49
CA ARG A 132 -10.85 16.59 13.59
C ARG A 132 -11.07 17.17 12.20
N PHE A 133 -11.10 16.33 11.17
CA PHE A 133 -11.47 16.83 9.84
C PHE A 133 -12.91 17.35 9.89
N LEU A 134 -13.18 18.46 9.19
CA LEU A 134 -14.51 19.10 9.18
C LEU A 134 -15.64 18.12 8.78
N PHE A 135 -15.31 17.17 7.90
CA PHE A 135 -16.22 16.14 7.41
C PHE A 135 -15.88 14.75 7.97
N GLU A 136 -15.12 14.70 9.06
CA GLU A 136 -14.92 13.47 9.81
C GLU A 136 -16.26 12.98 10.32
N LYS A 137 -16.47 11.66 10.23
CA LYS A 137 -17.70 11.08 10.72
C LYS A 137 -17.67 11.13 12.24
N PRO A 138 -18.74 11.61 12.91
CA PRO A 138 -18.79 11.60 14.36
C PRO A 138 -18.56 10.17 14.86
N THR A 139 -17.49 9.95 15.60
CA THR A 139 -17.39 8.80 16.49
C THR A 139 -18.49 8.98 17.53
N ASN A 140 -19.33 7.95 17.72
CA ASN A 140 -20.54 7.97 18.55
C ASN A 140 -20.38 8.92 19.75
N ILE A 141 -21.05 10.08 19.71
CA ILE A 141 -21.17 10.93 20.88
C ILE A 141 -22.00 10.11 21.87
N VAL A 142 -21.38 9.75 23.00
CA VAL A 142 -22.05 9.11 24.12
C VAL A 142 -23.26 9.97 24.49
N GLY A 143 -24.48 9.47 24.24
CA GLY A 143 -25.72 10.14 24.60
C GLY A 143 -26.80 10.27 23.51
N THR A 144 -26.54 9.94 22.24
CA THR A 144 -27.61 9.92 21.22
C THR A 144 -28.18 8.51 21.03
N ALA A 145 -29.51 8.39 21.18
CA ALA A 145 -30.26 7.12 21.21
C ALA A 145 -30.26 6.30 19.90
N SER A 146 -29.53 6.73 18.87
CA SER A 146 -29.32 5.95 17.65
C SER A 146 -27.92 6.20 17.09
N PRO A 147 -26.98 5.25 17.19
CA PRO A 147 -25.69 5.36 16.53
C PRO A 147 -25.93 5.44 15.02
N GLN A 148 -25.62 6.57 14.41
CA GLN A 148 -25.77 6.75 12.97
C GLN A 148 -24.77 5.82 12.27
N LYS A 149 -25.26 4.70 11.74
CA LYS A 149 -24.42 3.70 11.06
C LYS A 149 -23.74 4.34 9.86
N SER A 150 -22.46 4.67 10.03
CA SER A 150 -21.62 5.28 9.01
C SER A 150 -21.42 4.32 7.83
N LYS A 151 -21.96 4.67 6.66
CA LYS A 151 -21.74 3.91 5.42
C LYS A 151 -20.43 4.36 4.77
N ALA A 152 -19.60 3.43 4.34
CA ALA A 152 -18.43 3.74 3.53
C ALA A 152 -18.86 4.30 2.17
N ALA A 153 -18.16 5.32 1.68
CA ALA A 153 -18.37 5.81 0.32
C ALA A 153 -17.66 4.86 -0.67
N ASN A 154 -18.19 4.78 -1.89
CA ASN A 154 -17.55 4.08 -2.99
C ASN A 154 -16.57 4.98 -3.77
N THR A 155 -16.25 6.15 -3.22
CA THR A 155 -15.37 7.15 -3.79
C THR A 155 -14.00 7.13 -3.13
N SER A 156 -12.97 7.43 -3.91
CA SER A 156 -11.62 7.69 -3.41
C SER A 156 -11.07 8.93 -4.09
N THR A 157 -10.51 9.85 -3.32
CA THR A 157 -9.91 11.09 -3.81
C THR A 157 -8.39 11.06 -3.62
N MET A 158 -7.68 11.69 -4.56
CA MET A 158 -6.23 11.82 -4.52
C MET A 158 -5.85 13.21 -5.01
N TRP A 159 -4.92 13.83 -4.30
CA TRP A 159 -4.30 15.08 -4.71
C TRP A 159 -2.77 14.93 -4.62
N VAL A 160 -2.06 15.37 -5.65
CA VAL A 160 -0.59 15.37 -5.69
C VAL A 160 -0.13 16.77 -6.07
N ALA A 161 0.63 17.40 -5.18
CA ALA A 161 1.22 18.70 -5.43
C ALA A 161 2.13 18.66 -6.67
N SER A 162 2.13 19.74 -7.46
CA SER A 162 3.10 19.87 -8.55
C SER A 162 4.48 20.19 -7.97
N PRO A 163 5.56 19.56 -8.45
CA PRO A 163 6.91 19.94 -8.06
C PRO A 163 7.30 21.34 -8.59
N ASN A 164 6.61 21.82 -9.63
CA ASN A 164 6.79 23.17 -10.15
C ASN A 164 5.68 24.09 -9.61
N PRO A 165 5.99 25.23 -8.97
CA PRO A 165 5.00 26.22 -8.53
C PRO A 165 4.04 26.69 -9.63
N SER A 166 4.48 26.72 -10.90
CA SER A 166 3.63 27.08 -12.04
C SER A 166 2.93 25.88 -12.70
N GLY A 167 3.19 24.67 -12.21
CA GLY A 167 2.63 23.44 -12.74
C GLY A 167 1.27 23.12 -12.14
N ASN A 168 0.46 22.37 -12.89
CA ASN A 168 -0.85 21.92 -12.40
C ASN A 168 -0.66 20.77 -11.41
N ALA A 169 -1.29 20.89 -10.23
CA ALA A 169 -1.43 19.78 -9.30
C ALA A 169 -2.35 18.70 -9.90
N VAL A 170 -2.12 17.46 -9.50
CA VAL A 170 -3.04 16.35 -9.83
C VAL A 170 -4.19 16.40 -8.85
N HIS A 171 -5.42 16.40 -9.35
CA HIS A 171 -6.62 16.15 -8.57
C HIS A 171 -7.44 15.06 -9.25
N GLU A 172 -7.62 13.93 -8.56
CA GLU A 172 -8.31 12.76 -9.10
C GLU A 172 -9.37 12.26 -8.12
N VAL A 173 -10.57 12.01 -8.64
CA VAL A 173 -11.64 11.33 -7.92
C VAL A 173 -11.97 10.05 -8.68
N LEU A 174 -12.00 8.92 -7.98
CA LEU A 174 -12.46 7.64 -8.52
C LEU A 174 -13.78 7.26 -7.87
N VAL A 175 -14.72 6.74 -8.67
CA VAL A 175 -15.98 6.16 -8.23
C VAL A 175 -15.99 4.70 -8.66
N ASN A 176 -16.10 3.77 -7.70
CA ASN A 176 -15.95 2.33 -7.94
C ASN A 176 -14.64 1.97 -8.68
N GLY A 177 -13.56 2.71 -8.43
CA GLY A 177 -12.24 2.45 -9.05
C GLY A 177 -12.05 3.01 -10.46
N VAL A 178 -13.02 3.75 -11.00
CA VAL A 178 -12.92 4.43 -12.30
C VAL A 178 -12.96 5.94 -12.11
N LYS A 179 -12.14 6.68 -12.87
CA LYS A 179 -12.06 8.13 -12.78
C LYS A 179 -13.43 8.77 -13.01
N GLN A 180 -13.79 9.72 -12.15
CA GLN A 180 -15.05 10.46 -12.24
C GLN A 180 -15.17 11.11 -13.62
N GLY A 181 -16.37 11.02 -14.21
CA GLY A 181 -16.65 11.47 -15.57
C GLY A 181 -16.56 10.36 -16.63
N TYR A 182 -16.06 9.17 -16.28
CA TYR A 182 -16.03 8.00 -17.16
C TYR A 182 -17.07 6.95 -16.77
N LYS A 183 -17.56 6.19 -17.75
CA LYS A 183 -18.43 5.02 -17.53
C LYS A 183 -17.57 3.84 -17.05
N GLN A 184 -18.16 2.94 -16.26
CA GLN A 184 -17.43 1.76 -15.73
C GLN A 184 -16.90 0.86 -16.87
N TRP A 185 -17.74 0.64 -17.87
CA TRP A 185 -17.46 -0.15 -19.07
C TRP A 185 -16.77 0.64 -20.20
N ASP A 186 -16.29 1.86 -19.94
CA ASP A 186 -15.54 2.62 -20.92
C ASP A 186 -14.23 1.88 -21.28
N HIS A 187 -13.78 1.92 -22.53
CA HIS A 187 -12.52 1.25 -22.93
C HIS A 187 -11.33 2.23 -22.99
N ARG A 188 -11.58 3.54 -22.87
CA ARG A 188 -10.54 4.56 -22.96
C ARG A 188 -9.56 4.44 -21.79
N GLN A 189 -8.28 4.53 -22.08
CA GLN A 189 -7.21 4.47 -21.08
C GLN A 189 -7.29 5.63 -20.08
N SER A 190 -7.80 6.78 -20.49
CA SER A 190 -7.95 7.98 -19.66
C SER A 190 -8.89 7.79 -18.45
N LYS A 191 -9.74 6.75 -18.46
CA LYS A 191 -10.57 6.34 -17.33
C LYS A 191 -9.76 5.81 -16.13
N ALA A 192 -8.54 5.32 -16.40
CA ALA A 192 -7.70 4.74 -15.37
C ALA A 192 -7.06 5.83 -14.51
N SER A 193 -6.76 5.47 -13.27
CA SER A 193 -6.05 6.35 -12.34
C SER A 193 -4.66 6.70 -12.86
N VAL A 194 -4.20 7.93 -12.60
CA VAL A 194 -2.82 8.35 -12.91
C VAL A 194 -1.77 7.52 -12.17
N VAL A 195 -2.13 6.90 -11.03
CA VAL A 195 -1.26 5.96 -10.29
C VAL A 195 -1.55 4.49 -10.62
N SER A 196 -2.30 4.22 -11.69
CA SER A 196 -2.47 2.85 -12.20
C SER A 196 -1.12 2.28 -12.66
N ARG A 197 -0.96 0.95 -12.61
CA ARG A 197 0.27 0.29 -13.05
C ARG A 197 0.65 0.68 -14.47
N ARG A 198 -0.32 0.70 -15.40
CA ARG A 198 -0.09 1.09 -16.80
C ARG A 198 0.43 2.52 -16.93
N HIS A 199 -0.23 3.49 -16.30
CA HIS A 199 0.23 4.88 -16.33
C HIS A 199 1.64 5.04 -15.73
N LEU A 200 1.95 4.35 -14.64
CA LEU A 200 3.28 4.39 -14.05
C LEU A 200 4.36 3.76 -14.94
N ILE A 201 4.03 2.72 -15.73
CA ILE A 201 4.96 2.15 -16.72
C ILE A 201 5.17 3.11 -17.90
N HIS A 202 4.12 3.75 -18.42
CA HIS A 202 4.28 4.76 -19.47
C HIS A 202 5.12 5.94 -18.99
N LEU A 203 4.93 6.39 -17.74
CA LEU A 203 5.77 7.42 -17.13
C LEU A 203 7.22 6.96 -17.02
N ALA A 204 7.47 5.73 -16.56
CA ALA A 204 8.82 5.17 -16.50
C ALA A 204 9.51 5.12 -17.87
N ARG A 205 8.79 4.74 -18.93
CA ARG A 205 9.32 4.76 -20.30
C ARG A 205 9.63 6.18 -20.78
N SER A 206 8.75 7.15 -20.51
CA SER A 206 9.01 8.56 -20.82
C SER A 206 10.30 9.05 -20.19
N ILE A 207 10.52 8.75 -18.90
CA ILE A 207 11.75 9.11 -18.18
C ILE A 207 12.98 8.50 -18.87
N CYS A 208 12.90 7.24 -19.32
CA CYS A 208 14.01 6.59 -20.03
C CYS A 208 14.35 7.29 -21.36
N THR A 209 13.33 7.72 -22.11
CA THR A 209 13.50 8.50 -23.34
C THR A 209 14.17 9.84 -23.05
N ASP A 210 13.68 10.55 -22.04
CA ASP A 210 14.21 11.87 -21.65
C ASP A 210 15.67 11.78 -21.17
N MET A 211 16.03 10.72 -20.43
CA MET A 211 17.40 10.46 -19.98
C MET A 211 18.37 10.21 -21.14
N SER A 212 17.90 9.61 -22.25
CA SER A 212 18.74 9.24 -23.40
C SER A 212 18.98 10.40 -24.39
N GLY A 213 18.22 11.50 -24.25
CA GLY A 213 18.27 12.66 -25.14
C GLY A 213 18.93 13.91 -24.55
N GLY A 214 19.51 13.82 -23.35
CA GLY A 214 20.11 14.95 -22.65
C GLY A 214 21.43 15.40 -23.29
N ASP A 215 21.46 16.65 -23.77
CA ASP A 215 22.68 17.31 -24.23
C ASP A 215 23.57 17.61 -23.02
N THR A 216 24.45 16.66 -22.69
CA THR A 216 25.34 16.76 -21.54
C THR A 216 26.65 17.37 -22.01
N SER A 217 26.92 18.61 -21.56
CA SER A 217 28.20 19.29 -21.81
C SER A 217 29.40 18.54 -21.20
N ASP A 218 29.14 17.65 -20.24
CA ASP A 218 30.09 16.69 -19.69
C ASP A 218 29.92 15.31 -20.39
N LEU A 219 30.83 15.03 -21.32
CA LEU A 219 30.89 13.77 -22.07
C LEU A 219 30.99 12.53 -21.17
N SER A 220 31.63 12.64 -19.99
CA SER A 220 31.82 11.51 -19.08
C SER A 220 30.55 11.16 -18.31
N LEU A 221 29.79 12.18 -17.91
CA LEU A 221 28.48 12.03 -17.28
C LEU A 221 27.44 11.56 -18.31
N GLY A 222 27.50 12.09 -19.53
CA GLY A 222 26.64 11.68 -20.65
C GLY A 222 26.74 10.19 -20.97
N TYR A 223 27.96 9.65 -21.06
CA TYR A 223 28.17 8.22 -21.31
C TYR A 223 27.55 7.33 -20.23
N ARG A 224 27.79 7.68 -18.95
CA ARG A 224 27.22 6.92 -17.81
C ARG A 224 25.70 6.99 -17.77
N LEU A 225 25.11 8.16 -18.04
CA LEU A 225 23.66 8.31 -18.07
C LEU A 225 23.02 7.48 -19.19
N ASN A 226 23.66 7.42 -20.37
CA ASN A 226 23.19 6.59 -21.47
C ASN A 226 23.25 5.09 -21.15
N GLU A 227 24.31 4.62 -20.49
CA GLU A 227 24.42 3.21 -20.06
C GLU A 227 23.34 2.85 -19.02
N ILE A 228 23.11 3.75 -18.04
CA ILE A 228 22.05 3.59 -17.05
C ILE A 228 20.69 3.59 -17.72
N ALA A 229 20.43 4.55 -18.62
CA ALA A 229 19.18 4.66 -19.35
C ALA A 229 18.92 3.42 -20.21
N ALA A 230 19.93 2.86 -20.88
CA ALA A 230 19.82 1.63 -21.65
C ALA A 230 19.49 0.43 -20.75
N THR A 231 20.15 0.31 -19.61
CA THR A 231 19.90 -0.75 -18.62
C THR A 231 18.46 -0.71 -18.09
N ILE A 232 17.99 0.48 -17.71
CA ILE A 232 16.62 0.67 -17.21
C ILE A 232 15.60 0.50 -18.34
N SER A 233 15.87 0.98 -19.54
CA SER A 233 15.02 0.77 -20.72
C SER A 233 14.82 -0.72 -21.01
N GLY A 234 15.86 -1.54 -20.87
CA GLY A 234 15.77 -2.99 -20.99
C GLY A 234 14.76 -3.63 -20.03
N VAL A 235 14.57 -3.05 -18.84
CA VAL A 235 13.54 -3.48 -17.88
C VAL A 235 12.13 -3.14 -18.37
N PHE A 236 11.92 -1.98 -18.99
CA PHE A 236 10.59 -1.51 -19.40
C PHE A 236 10.20 -1.88 -20.84
N ASN A 237 11.13 -2.47 -21.61
CA ASN A 237 10.90 -3.03 -22.95
C ASN A 237 10.47 -4.49 -22.94
N GLN A 238 10.04 -5.01 -21.79
CA GLN A 238 9.45 -6.35 -21.68
C GLN A 238 8.00 -6.35 -22.19
N ASP A 239 7.54 -7.51 -22.64
CA ASP A 239 6.18 -7.74 -23.14
C ASP A 239 5.12 -7.79 -22.03
N GLN A 240 5.51 -8.11 -20.79
CA GLN A 240 4.59 -8.25 -19.65
C GLN A 240 5.04 -7.49 -18.41
N TYR A 241 4.08 -6.92 -17.68
CA TYR A 241 4.32 -6.22 -16.42
C TYR A 241 5.03 -7.10 -15.38
N SER A 242 4.68 -8.39 -15.32
CA SER A 242 5.31 -9.40 -14.45
C SER A 242 6.83 -9.48 -14.67
N LYS A 243 7.28 -9.53 -15.93
CA LYS A 243 8.70 -9.57 -16.31
C LYS A 243 9.42 -8.27 -15.95
N MET A 244 8.82 -7.12 -16.23
CA MET A 244 9.39 -5.82 -15.83
C MET A 244 9.58 -5.74 -14.32
N LYS A 245 8.58 -6.20 -13.55
CA LYS A 245 8.61 -6.18 -12.10
C LYS A 245 9.60 -7.18 -11.51
N ALA A 246 9.92 -8.27 -12.23
CA ALA A 246 10.89 -9.28 -11.83
C ALA A 246 12.32 -8.95 -12.28
N SER A 247 12.60 -7.71 -12.67
CA SER A 247 13.93 -7.31 -13.16
C SER A 247 15.06 -7.57 -12.16
N HIS A 248 16.24 -7.88 -12.71
CA HIS A 248 17.45 -8.13 -11.94
C HIS A 248 17.87 -6.92 -11.09
N LEU A 249 17.57 -5.69 -11.54
CA LEU A 249 17.78 -4.44 -10.77
C LEU A 249 17.07 -4.44 -9.42
N ARG A 250 16.08 -5.32 -9.22
CA ARG A 250 15.24 -5.37 -8.03
C ARG A 250 15.44 -6.63 -7.21
N TYR A 251 16.45 -7.46 -7.51
CA TYR A 251 16.66 -8.76 -6.89
C TYR A 251 16.65 -8.69 -5.35
N GLU A 252 17.48 -7.83 -4.77
CA GLU A 252 17.55 -7.66 -3.31
C GLU A 252 16.21 -7.24 -2.69
N ALA A 253 15.50 -6.34 -3.36
CA ALA A 253 14.20 -5.85 -2.89
C ALA A 253 13.11 -6.94 -2.97
N ILE A 254 13.18 -7.79 -3.99
CA ILE A 254 12.27 -8.92 -4.19
C ILE A 254 12.53 -9.96 -3.11
N GLU A 255 13.78 -10.31 -2.86
CA GLU A 255 14.20 -11.27 -1.82
C GLU A 255 13.81 -10.78 -0.42
N LEU A 256 14.12 -9.52 -0.10
CA LEU A 256 13.73 -8.91 1.17
C LEU A 256 12.21 -8.98 1.37
N LYS A 257 11.44 -8.60 0.34
CA LYS A 257 9.98 -8.67 0.39
C LYS A 257 9.47 -10.10 0.52
N ALA A 258 10.10 -11.08 -0.11
CA ALA A 258 9.75 -12.49 0.01
C ALA A 258 10.01 -13.00 1.43
N ARG A 259 11.16 -12.65 2.03
CA ARG A 259 11.49 -12.95 3.43
C ARG A 259 10.46 -12.39 4.40
N VAL A 260 10.08 -11.11 4.24
CA VAL A 260 9.05 -10.47 5.09
C VAL A 260 7.70 -11.17 4.96
N LYS A 261 7.27 -11.48 3.73
CA LYS A 261 6.02 -12.22 3.49
C LYS A 261 6.01 -13.61 4.14
N ARG A 262 7.14 -14.34 4.05
CA ARG A 262 7.32 -15.64 4.73
C ARG A 262 7.24 -15.50 6.24
N SER A 263 7.87 -14.45 6.78
CA SER A 263 7.85 -14.13 8.21
C SER A 263 6.44 -13.84 8.75
N LEU A 264 5.58 -13.23 7.94
CA LEU A 264 4.17 -13.03 8.27
C LEU A 264 3.31 -14.31 8.20
N GLY A 265 3.85 -15.41 7.66
CA GLY A 265 3.24 -16.75 7.64
C GLY A 265 2.09 -16.95 6.64
N SER A 266 1.07 -16.09 6.67
CA SER A 266 -0.19 -16.25 5.91
C SER A 266 -0.30 -15.36 4.67
N TRP A 267 0.82 -14.85 4.13
CA TRP A 267 0.78 -13.98 2.96
C TRP A 267 0.55 -14.74 1.64
N GLN A 268 -0.64 -14.62 1.08
CA GLN A 268 -0.93 -15.07 -0.29
C GLN A 268 -0.65 -13.97 -1.33
N GLN A 269 0.07 -14.26 -2.40
CA GLN A 269 0.30 -13.32 -3.50
C GLN A 269 -0.98 -13.04 -4.28
N ASN A 270 -1.17 -11.80 -4.75
CA ASN A 270 -2.23 -11.50 -5.70
C ASN A 270 -1.96 -12.20 -7.04
N SER A 271 -2.98 -12.77 -7.66
CA SER A 271 -2.96 -13.33 -9.01
C SER A 271 -3.81 -12.48 -9.96
N GLY A 272 -3.64 -12.67 -11.28
CA GLY A 272 -4.46 -12.04 -12.33
C GLY A 272 -4.22 -10.55 -12.56
N ASP A 273 -3.25 -9.93 -11.88
CA ASP A 273 -3.02 -8.47 -11.93
C ASP A 273 -1.69 -8.06 -12.59
N SER A 274 -0.90 -9.03 -13.09
CA SER A 274 0.47 -8.80 -13.59
C SER A 274 0.78 -9.43 -14.95
N GLU A 275 -0.06 -10.33 -15.46
CA GLU A 275 0.10 -11.00 -16.75
C GLU A 275 -0.70 -10.27 -17.84
N TRP A 276 -0.38 -8.99 -18.06
CA TRP A 276 -1.02 -8.19 -19.10
C TRP A 276 0.04 -7.51 -19.98
N PRO A 277 -0.22 -7.37 -21.29
CA PRO A 277 0.68 -6.72 -22.22
C PRO A 277 0.76 -5.23 -21.93
N CYS A 278 1.98 -4.70 -21.89
CA CYS A 278 2.24 -3.30 -21.60
C CYS A 278 2.42 -2.49 -22.89
N ASP A 279 1.49 -2.62 -23.82
CA ASP A 279 1.48 -1.88 -25.09
C ASP A 279 0.98 -0.44 -24.87
#